data_AF-A0A529KZJ8-F1
#
_entry.id   AF-A0A529KZJ8-F1
#
_cell.length_a   1.000
_cell.length_b   1.000
_cell.length_c   1.000
_cell.angle_alpha   90.00
_cell.angle_beta   90.00
_cell.angle_gamma   90.00
#
_symmetry.space_group_name_H-M   'P 1'
#
loop_
_entity.id
_entity.type
_entity.pdbx_description
1 polymer ?
#
loop_
_entity_poly.entity_id
_entity_poly.type
_entity_poly.pdbx_seq_one_letter_code
_entity_poly.pdbx_strand_id
1 'polypeptide(L)' 'MVTRGFFSGRRPPSDTDARIPPGQYLEQGFPVLSAGPTPRVRTEDWSFTLKHGPKPIKKWSWAEFNALPQSKMTRDIHC' A
#
# COMPACT_ATOMS: atom_id res chain seq x y z
N MET A 1 21.32 -37.12 5.28
CA MET A 1 19.90 -37.17 4.87
C MET A 1 19.62 -35.90 4.09
N VAL A 2 19.56 -35.98 2.76
CA VAL A 2 19.38 -34.85 1.84
C VAL A 2 17.91 -34.78 1.45
N THR A 3 17.23 -33.69 1.79
CA THR A 3 15.81 -33.49 1.47
C THR A 3 15.66 -33.20 -0.02
N ARG A 4 15.29 -34.23 -0.80
CA ARG A 4 14.89 -34.12 -2.21
C ARG A 4 13.51 -33.44 -2.25
N GLY A 5 13.41 -32.25 -2.88
CA GLY A 5 12.08 -31.66 -3.11
C GLY A 5 11.93 -30.31 -3.82
N PHE A 6 12.98 -29.55 -4.16
CA PHE A 6 12.81 -28.15 -4.63
C PHE A 6 13.14 -27.87 -6.11
N PHE A 7 13.24 -28.87 -6.97
CA PHE A 7 13.49 -28.64 -8.40
C PHE A 7 12.46 -29.33 -9.29
N SER A 8 11.20 -28.90 -9.22
CA SER A 8 10.33 -28.96 -10.41
C SER A 8 10.69 -27.77 -11.30
N GLY A 9 11.04 -28.06 -12.56
CA GLY A 9 11.65 -27.14 -13.52
C GLY A 9 11.22 -25.68 -13.42
N ARG A 10 12.21 -24.78 -13.32
CA ARG A 10 12.01 -23.34 -13.43
C ARG A 10 11.35 -23.05 -14.77
N ARG A 11 10.04 -22.76 -14.73
CA ARG A 11 9.38 -21.95 -15.74
C ARG A 11 10.22 -20.67 -15.90
N PRO A 12 10.56 -20.22 -17.12
CA PRO A 12 11.25 -18.94 -17.27
C PRO A 12 10.45 -17.90 -16.48
N PRO A 13 11.11 -17.12 -15.59
CA PRO A 13 10.41 -16.11 -14.81
C PRO A 13 9.62 -15.26 -15.79
N SER A 14 8.32 -15.08 -15.55
CA SER A 14 7.65 -13.97 -16.21
C SER A 14 8.39 -12.68 -15.83
N ASP A 15 8.30 -11.64 -16.64
CA ASP A 15 8.88 -10.33 -16.28
C ASP A 15 8.38 -9.85 -14.90
N THR A 16 7.20 -10.33 -14.48
CA THR A 16 6.66 -10.10 -13.13
C THR A 16 7.41 -10.90 -12.06
N ASP A 17 7.71 -12.17 -12.29
CA ASP A 17 8.48 -13.02 -11.35
C ASP A 17 9.92 -12.52 -11.16
N ALA A 18 10.51 -11.88 -12.18
CA ALA A 18 11.84 -11.29 -12.08
C ALA A 18 11.89 -10.06 -11.15
N ARG A 19 10.76 -9.37 -10.93
CA ARG A 19 10.65 -8.19 -10.06
C ARG A 19 10.35 -8.54 -8.60
N ILE A 20 9.96 -9.79 -8.30
CA ILE A 20 9.56 -10.21 -6.95
C ILE A 20 10.81 -10.66 -6.17
N PRO A 21 11.16 -10.01 -5.04
CA PRO A 21 12.28 -10.44 -4.22
C PRO A 21 12.12 -11.89 -3.70
N PRO A 22 13.23 -12.62 -3.47
CA PRO A 22 13.16 -13.98 -2.92
C PRO A 22 12.35 -14.06 -1.62
N GLY A 23 11.45 -15.03 -1.52
CA GLY A 23 10.57 -15.22 -0.35
C GLY A 23 9.29 -14.39 -0.36
N GLN A 24 9.07 -13.54 -1.37
CA GLN A 24 7.81 -12.84 -1.59
C GLN A 24 6.97 -13.53 -2.68
N TYR A 25 5.68 -13.19 -2.74
CA TYR A 25 4.76 -13.62 -3.79
C TYR A 25 3.92 -12.43 -4.27
N LEU A 26 3.39 -12.52 -5.49
CA LEU A 26 2.47 -11.52 -6.03
C LEU A 26 1.09 -11.69 -5.40
N GLU A 27 0.65 -10.69 -4.64
CA GLU A 27 -0.74 -10.61 -4.16
C GLU A 27 -1.65 -10.20 -5.33
N GLN A 28 -2.62 -11.06 -5.68
CA GLN A 28 -3.57 -10.78 -6.77
C GLN A 28 -4.82 -10.02 -6.28
N GLY A 29 -5.05 -9.98 -4.97
CA GLY A 29 -6.06 -9.15 -4.33
C GLY A 29 -5.53 -7.80 -3.87
N PHE A 30 -6.32 -7.11 -3.03
CA PHE A 30 -5.84 -5.90 -2.36
C PHE A 30 -5.16 -6.31 -1.04
N PRO A 31 -3.83 -6.12 -0.88
CA PRO A 31 -3.15 -6.54 0.32
C PRO A 31 -3.68 -5.76 1.53
N VAL A 32 -4.23 -6.47 2.51
CA VAL A 32 -4.66 -5.88 3.79
C VAL A 32 -3.57 -6.12 4.82
N LEU A 33 -2.84 -5.06 5.16
CA LEU A 33 -1.91 -5.01 6.28
C LEU A 33 -2.49 -4.07 7.34
N SER A 34 -2.80 -4.60 8.52
CA SER A 34 -3.30 -3.79 9.62
C SER A 34 -2.34 -3.83 10.80
N ALA A 35 -1.96 -2.65 11.29
CA ALA A 35 -1.21 -2.52 12.54
C ALA A 35 -2.12 -2.62 13.78
N GLY A 36 -3.45 -2.61 13.61
CA GLY A 36 -4.42 -2.65 14.70
C GLY A 36 -5.87 -2.73 14.23
N PRO A 37 -6.86 -2.45 15.10
CA PRO A 37 -8.26 -2.43 14.70
C PRO A 37 -8.55 -1.32 13.67
N THR A 38 -9.46 -1.59 12.73
CA THR A 38 -9.92 -0.58 11.76
C THR A 38 -10.66 0.56 12.48
N PRO A 39 -10.23 1.82 12.32
CA PRO A 39 -10.89 2.94 12.99
C PRO A 39 -12.26 3.23 12.38
N ARG A 40 -13.23 3.61 13.22
CA ARG A 40 -14.52 4.16 12.78
C ARG A 40 -14.37 5.67 12.59
N VAL A 41 -14.43 6.13 11.35
CA VAL A 41 -14.25 7.54 11.00
C VAL A 41 -15.60 8.18 10.70
N ARG A 42 -15.95 9.25 11.43
CA ARG A 42 -17.08 10.12 11.13
C ARG A 42 -16.58 11.27 10.24
N THR A 43 -17.05 11.34 9.00
CA THR A 43 -16.53 12.29 8.00
C THR A 43 -16.87 13.74 8.32
N GLU A 44 -17.94 13.97 9.07
CA GLU A 44 -18.38 15.28 9.55
C GLU A 44 -17.41 15.92 10.56
N ASP A 45 -16.69 15.10 11.34
CA ASP A 45 -15.72 15.54 12.34
C ASP A 45 -14.27 15.46 11.82
N TRP A 46 -14.08 14.94 10.61
CA TRP A 46 -12.76 14.67 10.05
C TRP A 46 -12.08 15.94 9.53
N SER A 47 -10.77 16.04 9.75
CA SER A 47 -9.96 17.08 9.11
C SER A 47 -8.53 16.62 8.83
N PHE A 48 -7.94 17.17 7.77
CA PHE A 48 -6.53 17.01 7.44
C PHE A 48 -5.81 18.34 7.62
N THR A 49 -4.67 18.34 8.32
CA THR A 49 -3.89 19.56 8.56
C THR A 49 -2.46 19.37 8.07
N LEU A 50 -2.03 20.19 7.11
CA LEU A 50 -0.63 20.31 6.73
C LEU A 50 0.07 21.29 7.67
N LYS A 51 1.21 20.88 8.23
CA LYS A 51 2.00 21.70 9.15
C LYS A 51 3.46 21.80 8.70
N HIS A 52 4.11 22.91 9.03
CA HIS A 52 5.55 23.05 9.05
C HIS A 52 6.01 23.10 10.51
N GLY A 53 6.54 21.99 11.01
CA GLY A 53 6.75 21.81 12.45
C GLY A 53 5.44 21.98 13.22
N PRO A 54 5.39 22.83 14.27
CA PRO A 54 4.16 23.07 15.02
C PRO A 54 3.16 23.98 14.28
N LYS A 55 3.61 24.73 13.26
CA LYS A 55 2.80 25.76 12.60
C LYS A 55 1.85 25.15 11.55
N PRO A 56 0.51 25.33 11.67
CA PRO A 56 -0.42 24.96 10.62
C PRO A 56 -0.24 25.83 9.37
N ILE A 57 -0.19 25.18 8.20
CA ILE A 57 -0.14 25.83 6.89
C ILE A 57 -1.52 25.86 6.25
N LYS A 58 -2.21 24.71 6.30
CA LYS A 58 -3.54 24.56 5.71
C LYS A 58 -4.31 23.44 6.41
N LYS A 59 -5.62 23.61 6.48
CA LYS A 59 -6.56 22.61 7.00
C LYS A 59 -7.67 22.42 5.99
N TRP A 60 -8.12 21.19 5.84
CA TRP A 60 -9.26 20.81 5.00
C TRP A 60 -10.23 19.97 5.83
N SER A 61 -11.52 20.22 5.64
CA SER A 61 -12.58 19.25 5.93
C SER A 61 -12.54 18.08 4.95
N TRP A 62 -13.35 17.04 5.23
CA TRP A 62 -13.46 15.89 4.34
C TRP A 62 -13.84 16.29 2.91
N ALA A 63 -14.86 17.13 2.76
CA ALA A 63 -15.35 17.57 1.45
C ALA A 63 -14.29 18.37 0.69
N GLU A 64 -13.62 19.31 1.35
CA GLU A 64 -12.59 20.15 0.72
C GLU A 64 -11.35 19.34 0.32
N PHE A 65 -10.97 18.33 1.11
CA PHE A 65 -9.84 17.47 0.78
C PHE A 65 -10.14 16.60 -0.46
N ASN A 66 -11.34 16.04 -0.56
CA ASN A 66 -11.75 15.23 -1.71
C ASN A 66 -11.97 16.06 -2.99
N ALA A 67 -12.17 17.38 -2.87
CA ALA A 67 -12.26 18.30 -4.00
C ALA A 67 -10.88 18.71 -4.57
N LEU A 68 -9.77 18.31 -3.93
CA LEU A 68 -8.42 18.60 -4.44
C LEU A 68 -8.18 17.90 -5.79
N PRO A 69 -7.35 18.47 -6.69
CA PRO A 69 -6.99 17.81 -7.94
C PRO A 69 -6.43 16.41 -7.70
N GLN A 70 -7.00 15.41 -8.37
CA GLN A 70 -6.60 14.02 -8.25
C GLN A 70 -5.67 13.61 -9.40
N SER A 71 -4.68 12.78 -9.10
CA SER A 71 -3.79 12.18 -10.10
C SER A 71 -3.84 10.65 -9.99
N LYS A 72 -3.78 9.97 -11.14
CA LYS A 72 -3.74 8.50 -11.20
C LYS A 72 -2.28 8.05 -11.20
N MET A 73 -1.94 7.13 -10.31
CA MET A 73 -0.58 6.58 -10.18
C MET A 73 -0.64 5.08 -9.96
N THR A 74 0.17 4.33 -10.70
CA THR A 74 0.38 2.88 -10.49
C THR A 74 1.75 2.67 -9.87
N ARG A 75 1.80 2.09 -8.67
CA ARG A 75 3.04 1.75 -7.95
C ARG A 75 2.88 0.40 -7.26
N ASP A 76 3.98 -0.30 -7.11
CA ASP A 76 4.04 -1.49 -6.28
C ASP A 76 4.16 -1.09 -4.80
N ILE A 77 3.48 -1.81 -3.91
CA ILE A 77 3.55 -1.64 -2.46
C ILE A 77 4.06 -2.95 -1.88
N HIS A 78 5.15 -2.89 -1.13
CA HIS A 78 5.78 -4.04 -0.47
C HIS A 78 5.83 -3.75 1.04
N CYS A 79 5.59 -4.75 1.90
CA CYS A 79 5.80 -4.61 3.34
C CYS A 79 7.27 -4.80 3.73
#